data_AF-A0A494YZR0-F1
#
_entry.id   AF-A0A494YZR0-F1
#
_cell.length_a   1.000
_cell.length_b   1.000
_cell.length_c   1.000
_cell.angle_alpha   90.00
_cell.angle_beta   90.00
_cell.angle_gamma   90.00
#
_symmetry.space_group_name_H-M   'P 1'
#
loop_
_entity.id
_entity.type
_entity.pdbx_description
1 polymer ?
#
loop_
_entity_poly.entity_id
_entity_poly.type
_entity_poly.pdbx_seq_one_letter_code
_entity_poly.pdbx_strand_id
1 'polypeptide(L)' 'MGFWYLLLLLIGVILIIIGIMKKGVSLAVKVVILLFVIGILFVVVSIVLLMPGSSDLIAELLKLDW' A
#
# COMPACT_ATOMS: atom_id res chain seq x y z
N MET A 1 15.69 10.21 -1.84
CA MET A 1 14.50 10.68 -1.11
C MET A 1 13.39 9.62 -1.07
N GLY A 2 13.00 9.02 -2.21
CA GLY A 2 11.97 7.96 -2.31
C GLY A 2 12.18 6.71 -1.44
N PHE A 3 13.44 6.27 -1.26
CA PHE A 3 13.79 5.06 -0.50
C PHE A 3 13.25 5.04 0.94
N TRP A 4 13.28 6.19 1.63
CA TRP A 4 12.78 6.28 3.00
C TRP A 4 11.26 6.07 3.09
N TYR A 5 10.50 6.49 2.06
CA TYR A 5 9.06 6.26 2.01
C TYR A 5 8.72 4.78 1.80
N LEU A 6 9.48 4.08 0.94
CA LEU A 6 9.34 2.64 0.74
C LEU A 6 9.71 1.85 2.00
N LEU A 7 10.75 2.27 2.73
CA LEU A 7 11.16 1.65 3.99
C LEU A 7 10.07 1.82 5.07
N LEU A 8 9.49 3.02 5.18
CA LEU A 8 8.44 3.33 6.16
C LEU A 8 7.14 2.58 5.83
N LEU A 9 6.83 2.43 4.55
CA LEU A 9 5.75 1.57 4.07
C LEU A 9 5.96 0.11 4.44
N LEU A 10 7.15 -0.43 4.19
CA LEU A 10 7.50 -1.80 4.50
C LEU A 10 7.35 -2.10 6.00
N ILE A 11 7.84 -1.19 6.85
CA ILE A 11 7.69 -1.28 8.31
C ILE A 11 6.21 -1.28 8.71
N GLY A 12 5.39 -0.41 8.10
CA GLY A 12 3.95 -0.37 8.34
C GLY A 12 3.25 -1.69 7.99
N VAL A 13 3.57 -2.28 6.84
CA VAL A 13 3.01 -3.59 6.41
C VAL A 13 3.39 -4.70 7.40
N ILE A 14 4.65 -4.76 7.84
CA ILE A 14 5.13 -5.76 8.79
C ILE A 14 4.39 -5.64 10.14
N LEU A 15 4.25 -4.42 10.67
CA LEU A 15 3.52 -4.18 11.92
C LEU A 15 2.06 -4.64 11.85
N ILE A 16 1.43 -4.47 10.69
CA ILE A 16 0.05 -4.91 10.47
C ILE A 16 -0.04 -6.44 10.40
N ILE A 17 0.87 -7.11 9.69
CA ILE A 17 0.90 -8.58 9.65
C ILE A 17 1.03 -9.15 11.05
N ILE A 18 1.93 -8.60 11.87
CA ILE A 18 2.08 -9.00 13.28
C ILE A 18 0.79 -8.75 14.07
N GLY A 19 0.11 -7.61 13.84
CA GLY A 19 -1.17 -7.28 14.46
C GLY A 19 -2.29 -8.25 14.13
N ILE A 20 -2.37 -8.71 12.87
CA ILE A 20 -3.37 -9.68 12.40
C ILE A 20 -3.08 -11.08 12.95
N MET A 21 -1.81 -11.48 12.99
CA MET A 21 -1.38 -12.80 13.48
C MET A 21 -1.58 -12.98 14.99
N LYS A 22 -1.77 -11.89 15.74
CA LYS A 22 -1.98 -11.95 17.18
C LYS A 22 -3.33 -12.60 17.52
N LYS A 23 -3.29 -13.84 18.01
CA LYS A 23 -4.49 -14.63 18.33
C LYS A 23 -5.19 -14.03 19.56
N GLY A 24 -6.39 -13.47 19.38
CA GLY A 24 -7.19 -12.86 20.47
C GLY A 24 -7.84 -11.52 20.13
N VAL A 25 -7.53 -10.92 18.97
CA VAL A 25 -8.18 -9.67 18.54
C VAL A 25 -9.58 -9.93 17.99
N SER A 26 -10.55 -9.08 18.37
CA SER A 26 -11.92 -9.18 17.89
C SER A 26 -12.00 -9.02 16.38
N LEU A 27 -13.05 -9.58 15.78
CA LEU A 27 -13.29 -9.53 14.34
C LEU A 27 -13.37 -8.08 13.83
N ALA A 28 -13.93 -7.17 14.64
CA ALA A 28 -13.97 -5.74 14.34
C ALA A 28 -12.56 -5.12 14.23
N VAL A 29 -11.65 -5.47 15.14
CA VAL A 29 -10.28 -4.95 15.12
C VAL A 29 -9.52 -5.47 13.89
N LYS A 30 -9.75 -6.72 13.49
CA LYS A 30 -9.17 -7.27 12.25
C LYS A 30 -9.64 -6.51 11.01
N VAL A 31 -10.93 -6.16 10.93
CA VAL A 31 -11.50 -5.39 9.82
C VAL A 31 -10.93 -3.97 9.78
N VAL A 32 -10.82 -3.30 10.93
CA VAL A 32 -10.23 -1.95 11.01
C VAL A 32 -8.77 -1.97 10.54
N ILE A 33 -7.99 -2.96 10.98
CA ILE A 33 -6.60 -3.13 10.55
C ILE A 33 -6.54 -3.40 9.03
N LEU A 34 -7.44 -4.22 8.49
CA LEU A 34 -7.48 -4.54 7.05
C LEU A 34 -7.83 -3.31 6.21
N LEU A 35 -8.82 -2.51 6.63
CA LEU A 35 -9.15 -1.23 5.98
C LEU A 35 -7.99 -0.25 6.03
N PHE A 36 -7.24 -0.23 7.15
CA PHE A 36 -6.05 0.60 7.29
C PHE A 36 -4.96 0.21 6.28
N VAL A 37 -4.72 -1.09 6.05
CA VAL A 37 -3.78 -1.57 5.00
C VAL A 37 -4.21 -1.10 3.62
N ILE A 38 -5.49 -1.32 3.28
CA ILE A 38 -6.03 -0.95 1.96
C ILE A 38 -5.89 0.56 1.76
N GLY A 39 -6.22 1.35 2.79
CA GLY A 39 -6.05 2.81 2.77
C GLY A 39 -4.60 3.23 2.48
N ILE A 40 -3.63 2.65 3.18
CA ILE A 40 -2.20 2.92 2.94
C ILE A 40 -1.80 2.55 1.50
N LEU A 41 -2.26 1.39 1.02
CA LEU A 41 -1.97 0.93 -0.35
C LEU A 41 -2.50 1.93 -1.39
N PHE A 42 -3.74 2.40 -1.21
CA PHE A 42 -4.36 3.41 -2.08
C PHE A 42 -3.62 4.74 -2.07
N VAL A 43 -3.16 5.20 -0.89
CA VAL A 43 -2.37 6.43 -0.77
C VAL A 43 -1.06 6.30 -1.55
N VAL A 44 -0.40 5.15 -1.47
CA VAL A 44 0.89 4.92 -2.12
C VAL A 44 0.74 4.83 -3.63
N VAL A 45 -0.26 4.08 -4.11
CA VAL A 45 -0.60 4.05 -5.54
C VAL A 45 -0.94 5.45 -6.05
N SER A 46 -1.69 6.24 -5.29
CA SER A 46 -2.02 7.63 -5.66
C SER A 46 -0.77 8.51 -5.77
N ILE A 47 0.19 8.37 -4.84
CA ILE A 47 1.46 9.11 -4.89
C ILE A 47 2.28 8.70 -6.13
N VAL A 48 2.35 7.40 -6.45
CA VAL A 48 3.04 6.91 -7.64
C VAL A 48 2.39 7.42 -8.92
N LEU A 49 1.05 7.43 -8.97
CA LEU A 49 0.28 7.99 -10.09
C LEU A 49 0.47 9.51 -10.24
N LEU A 50 0.76 10.22 -9.15
CA LEU A 50 0.98 11.67 -9.18
C LEU A 50 2.41 12.06 -9.63
N MET A 51 3.35 11.11 -9.70
CA MET A 51 4.71 11.40 -10.16
C MET A 51 4.73 11.71 -11.66
N PRO A 52 5.56 12.67 -12.11
CA PRO A 52 5.74 12.94 -13.54
C PRO A 52 6.33 11.69 -14.22
N GLY A 53 5.76 11.30 -15.37
CA GLY A 53 6.07 10.04 -16.05
C GLY A 53 5.24 8.82 -15.61
N SER A 54 4.29 9.00 -14.68
CA SER A 54 3.37 7.93 -14.29
C SER A 54 2.46 7.45 -15.43
N SER A 55 2.15 8.32 -16.39
CA SER A 55 1.36 7.98 -17.59
C SER A 55 1.99 6.87 -18.43
N ASP A 56 3.32 6.89 -18.56
CA ASP A 56 4.06 5.90 -19.34
C ASP A 56 4.12 4.56 -18.60
N LEU A 57 4.31 4.60 -17.27
CA LEU A 57 4.24 3.42 -16.41
C LEU A 57 2.87 2.76 -16.45
N ILE A 58 1.78 3.53 -16.44
CA ILE A 58 0.41 3.01 -16.54
C ILE A 58 0.18 2.39 -17.91
N ALA A 59 0.64 3.03 -19.00
CA ALA A 59 0.51 2.52 -20.35
C ALA A 59 1.22 1.16 -20.52
N GLU A 60 2.43 1.03 -19.95
CA GLU A 60 3.20 -0.21 -19.95
C GLU A 60 2.57 -1.30 -19.05
N LEU A 61 2.07 -0.93 -17.86
CA LEU A 61 1.40 -1.87 -16.94
C LEU A 61 0.10 -2.43 -17.53
N LEU A 62 -0.67 -1.59 -18.22
CA LEU A 62 -1.91 -1.97 -18.89
C LEU A 62 -1.68 -2.59 -20.26
N LYS A 63 -0.43 -2.68 -20.74
CA LYS A 63 -0.10 -3.08 -22.12
C LYS A 63 -0.99 -2.36 -23.14
N LEU A 64 -1.21 -1.07 -22.92
CA LEU A 64 -1.90 -0.21 -23.87
C LEU A 64 -0.89 0.13 -24.98
N ASP A 65 -0.58 -0.86 -25.80
CA ASP A 65 0.05 -0.66 -27.10
C ASP A 65 -1.03 -0.11 -28.04
N TRP A 66 -0.98 1.18 -28.34
CA TRP A 66 -1.74 1.80 -29.44
C TRP A 66 -0.77 2.38 -30.47
#